data_AF-A0A9E2VNI6-F1
#
_entry.id   AF-A0A9E2VNI6-F1
#
_cell.length_a   1.000
_cell.length_b   1.000
_cell.length_c   1.000
_cell.angle_alpha   90.00
_cell.angle_beta   90.00
_cell.angle_gamma   90.00
#
_symmetry.space_group_name_H-M   'P 1'
#
loop_
_entity.id
_entity.type
_entity.pdbx_description
1 polymer ?
#
loop_
_entity_poly.entity_id
_entity_poly.type
_entity_poly.pdbx_seq_one_letter_code
_entity_poly.pdbx_strand_id
1 'polypeptide(L)'
;MTKGQHLTKHQQGIVNRYYANLDTITLTKLQELVTEIYLATSDKARAKLWERVDTALAKTELDALTRTRIMNQRDVKALAEMVQTLSKK
;
A
#
# COMPACT_ATOMS: atom_id res chain seq x y z
N MET A 1 -11.63 -9.04 -32.30
CA MET A 1 -10.41 -8.23 -32.08
C MET A 1 -10.67 -7.28 -30.93
N THR A 2 -10.11 -7.56 -29.75
CA THR A 2 -10.37 -6.82 -28.51
C THR A 2 -9.69 -5.44 -28.57
N LYS A 3 -10.47 -4.36 -28.47
CA LYS A 3 -10.00 -2.97 -28.54
C LYS A 3 -9.06 -2.67 -27.36
N GLY A 4 -7.75 -2.67 -27.62
CA GLY A 4 -6.75 -2.18 -26.69
C GLY A 4 -6.96 -0.69 -26.44
N GLN A 5 -7.14 -0.30 -25.17
CA GLN A 5 -7.20 1.09 -24.74
C GLN A 5 -5.81 1.72 -24.96
N HIS A 6 -5.61 2.37 -26.11
CA HIS A 6 -4.42 3.15 -26.37
C HIS A 6 -4.52 4.50 -25.64
N LEU A 7 -3.91 4.58 -24.46
CA LEU A 7 -3.64 5.84 -23.80
C LEU A 7 -2.65 6.65 -24.65
N THR A 8 -2.97 7.91 -24.91
CA THR A 8 -2.09 8.83 -25.66
C THR A 8 -0.81 9.14 -24.87
N LYS A 9 0.29 9.54 -25.54
CA LYS A 9 1.59 9.80 -24.89
C LYS A 9 1.50 10.77 -23.69
N HIS A 10 0.60 11.74 -23.76
CA HIS A 10 0.33 12.66 -22.65
C HIS A 10 -0.40 11.98 -21.48
N GLN A 11 -1.39 11.13 -21.76
CA GLN A 11 -2.10 10.33 -20.76
C GLN A 11 -1.17 9.29 -20.09
N GLN A 12 -0.25 8.69 -20.84
CA GLN A 12 0.80 7.84 -20.27
C GLN A 12 1.73 8.60 -19.32
N GLY A 13 2.10 9.84 -19.64
CA GLY A 13 2.87 10.69 -18.73
C GLY A 13 2.14 11.01 -17.43
N ILE A 14 0.83 11.26 -17.49
CA ILE A 14 -0.01 11.50 -16.30
C ILE A 14 -0.16 10.21 -15.48
N VAL A 15 -0.41 9.08 -16.12
CA VAL A 15 -0.50 7.77 -15.46
C VAL A 15 0.83 7.38 -14.81
N ASN A 16 1.96 7.59 -15.49
CA ASN A 16 3.29 7.31 -14.96
C ASN A 16 3.68 8.27 -13.84
N ARG A 17 3.34 9.56 -13.91
CA ARG A 17 3.53 10.51 -12.80
C ARG A 17 2.57 10.24 -11.64
N TYR A 18 1.37 9.78 -11.92
CA TYR A 18 0.41 9.34 -10.92
C TYR A 18 0.97 8.13 -10.16
N TYR A 19 1.59 7.15 -10.82
CA TYR A 19 2.35 6.06 -10.18
C TYR A 19 3.62 6.54 -9.46
N ALA A 20 4.39 7.45 -10.05
CA ALA A 20 5.61 8.00 -9.43
C ALA A 20 5.34 8.88 -8.18
N ASN A 21 4.12 9.41 -8.01
CA ASN A 21 3.67 10.12 -6.80
C ASN A 21 2.68 9.28 -5.96
N LEU A 22 2.30 8.10 -6.45
CA LEU A 22 1.46 7.15 -5.73
C LEU A 22 2.21 6.60 -4.53
N ASP A 23 3.53 6.45 -4.67
CA ASP A 23 4.42 6.05 -3.59
C ASP A 23 4.31 7.01 -2.41
N THR A 24 4.33 8.34 -2.61
CA THR A 24 4.23 9.30 -1.50
C THR A 24 2.89 9.20 -0.78
N ILE A 25 1.76 9.20 -1.51
CA ILE A 25 0.42 9.16 -0.91
C ILE A 25 0.15 7.80 -0.26
N THR A 26 0.58 6.71 -0.89
CA THR A 26 0.39 5.35 -0.37
C THR A 26 1.29 5.09 0.83
N LEU A 27 2.52 5.60 0.82
CA LEU A 27 3.43 5.58 1.98
C LEU A 27 2.84 6.35 3.16
N THR A 28 2.40 7.60 2.95
CA THR A 28 1.74 8.38 4.02
C THR A 28 0.54 7.62 4.58
N LYS A 29 -0.30 7.05 3.71
CA LYS A 29 -1.44 6.26 4.15
C LYS A 29 -1.05 5.00 4.93
N LEU A 30 0.01 4.31 4.54
CA LEU A 30 0.53 3.16 5.27
C LEU A 30 1.10 3.57 6.64
N GLN A 31 1.76 4.73 6.74
CA GLN A 31 2.24 5.29 8.01
C GLN A 31 1.08 5.65 8.95
N GLU A 32 0.02 6.25 8.41
CA GLU A 32 -1.23 6.51 9.16
C GLU A 32 -1.85 5.20 9.66
N LEU A 33 -1.97 4.19 8.79
CA LEU A 33 -2.54 2.89 9.14
C LEU A 33 -1.72 2.16 10.22
N VAL A 34 -0.38 2.23 10.19
CA VAL A 34 0.48 1.70 11.27
C VAL A 34 0.10 2.33 12.61
N THR A 35 -0.06 3.66 12.64
CA THR A 35 -0.41 4.41 13.85
C THR A 35 -1.84 4.07 14.30
N GLU A 36 -2.80 4.01 13.39
CA GLU A 36 -4.18 3.63 13.70
C GLU A 36 -4.28 2.20 14.25
N ILE A 37 -3.51 1.25 13.69
CA ILE A 37 -3.48 -0.14 14.18
C ILE A 37 -2.89 -0.22 15.58
N TYR A 38 -1.83 0.55 15.85
CA TYR A 38 -1.19 0.60 17.16
C TYR A 38 -2.12 1.17 18.24
N LEU A 39 -2.92 2.18 17.90
CA LEU A 39 -3.88 2.82 18.80
C LEU A 39 -5.22 2.08 18.91
N ALA A 40 -5.53 1.18 17.98
CA ALA A 40 -6.80 0.47 17.97
C ALA A 40 -6.92 -0.50 19.14
N THR A 41 -7.93 -0.28 19.98
CA THR A 41 -8.18 -1.05 21.21
C THR A 41 -9.08 -2.27 21.02
N SER A 42 -9.73 -2.41 19.86
CA SER A 42 -10.63 -3.54 19.58
C SER A 42 -10.17 -4.36 18.37
N ASP A 43 -10.32 -5.68 18.46
CA ASP A 43 -9.93 -6.59 17.39
C ASP A 43 -10.74 -6.37 16.11
N LYS A 44 -12.01 -5.97 16.23
CA LYS A 44 -12.85 -5.60 15.09
C LYS A 44 -12.32 -4.38 14.35
N ALA A 45 -11.87 -3.35 15.08
CA ALA A 45 -11.26 -2.17 14.47
C ALA A 45 -9.93 -2.53 13.81
N ARG A 46 -9.07 -3.30 14.51
CA ARG A 46 -7.79 -3.79 13.97
C ARG A 46 -8.00 -4.58 12.68
N ALA A 47 -8.98 -5.48 12.62
CA ALA A 47 -9.27 -6.25 11.41
C ALA A 47 -9.61 -5.36 10.21
N LYS A 48 -10.48 -4.36 10.40
CA LYS A 48 -10.83 -3.39 9.35
C LYS A 48 -9.64 -2.53 8.91
N LEU A 49 -8.74 -2.20 9.82
CA LEU A 49 -7.51 -1.49 9.48
C LEU A 49 -6.56 -2.36 8.67
N TRP A 50 -6.44 -3.65 9.00
CA TRP A 50 -5.65 -4.60 8.22
C TRP A 50 -6.18 -4.80 6.79
N GLU A 51 -7.50 -4.79 6.58
CA GLU A 51 -8.07 -4.79 5.22
C GLU A 51 -7.64 -3.56 4.40
N ARG A 52 -7.56 -2.40 5.05
CA ARG A 52 -7.07 -1.17 4.42
C ARG A 52 -5.56 -1.25 4.14
N VAL A 53 -4.79 -1.87 5.03
CA VAL A 53 -3.36 -2.15 4.82
C VAL A 53 -3.16 -3.01 3.58
N ASP A 54 -3.88 -4.13 3.44
CA ASP A 54 -3.76 -4.99 2.25
C ASP A 54 -4.05 -4.22 0.97
N THR A 55 -5.13 -3.42 0.98
CA THR A 55 -5.52 -2.58 -0.16
C THR A 55 -4.45 -1.53 -0.50
N ALA A 56 -3.76 -0.99 0.50
CA ALA A 56 -2.68 -0.02 0.30
C ALA A 56 -1.39 -0.71 -0.18
N LEU A 57 -0.99 -1.82 0.43
CA LEU A 57 0.17 -2.62 0.02
C LEU A 57 0.02 -3.16 -1.41
N ALA A 58 -1.20 -3.51 -1.83
CA ALA A 58 -1.49 -3.95 -3.20
C ALA A 58 -1.22 -2.87 -4.26
N LYS A 59 -1.09 -1.60 -3.87
CA LYS A 59 -0.76 -0.48 -4.76
C LYS A 59 0.73 -0.16 -4.78
N THR A 60 1.53 -0.79 -3.93
CA THR A 60 2.98 -0.65 -3.90
C THR A 60 3.64 -1.70 -4.79
N GLU A 61 4.92 -1.52 -5.09
CA GLU A 61 5.73 -2.50 -5.83
C GLU A 61 6.12 -3.75 -5.01
N LEU A 62 5.55 -3.93 -3.82
CA LEU A 62 5.81 -5.10 -2.98
C LEU A 62 5.40 -6.40 -3.67
N ASP A 63 6.25 -7.41 -3.55
CA ASP A 63 5.93 -8.74 -4.03
C ASP A 63 4.77 -9.37 -3.24
N ALA A 64 3.98 -10.20 -3.93
CA ALA A 64 2.78 -10.79 -3.35
C ALA A 64 3.08 -11.71 -2.16
N LEU A 65 4.23 -12.38 -2.15
CA LEU A 65 4.62 -13.30 -1.07
C LEU A 65 4.88 -12.52 0.23
N THR A 66 5.63 -11.43 0.14
CA THR A 66 5.91 -10.52 1.25
C THR A 66 4.62 -9.88 1.78
N ARG A 67 3.71 -9.44 0.89
CA ARG A 67 2.40 -8.93 1.28
C ARG A 67 1.60 -9.97 2.06
N THR A 68 1.49 -11.19 1.55
CA THR A 68 0.77 -12.28 2.22
C THR A 68 1.39 -12.61 3.59
N ARG A 69 2.72 -12.63 3.69
CA ARG A 69 3.41 -12.86 4.98
C ARG A 69 3.03 -11.80 6.00
N ILE A 70 3.07 -10.52 5.63
CA ILE A 70 2.69 -9.39 6.50
C ILE A 70 1.22 -9.53 6.93
N MET A 71 0.33 -9.81 5.96
CA MET A 71 -1.11 -9.93 6.22
C MET A 71 -1.49 -11.13 7.08
N ASN A 72 -0.72 -12.23 7.01
CA ASN A 72 -0.91 -13.41 7.86
C ASN A 72 -0.40 -13.18 9.28
N GLN A 73 0.75 -12.53 9.42
CA GLN A 73 1.34 -12.25 10.73
C GLN A 73 0.57 -11.16 11.48
N ARG A 74 -0.03 -10.21 10.75
CA ARG A 74 -0.69 -9.02 11.32
C ARG A 74 0.16 -8.31 12.37
N ASP A 75 1.47 -8.30 12.14
CA ASP A 75 2.45 -7.68 13.01
C ASP A 75 2.63 -6.21 12.59
N VAL A 76 2.22 -5.30 13.48
CA VAL A 76 2.30 -3.85 13.24
C VAL A 76 3.74 -3.36 13.18
N LYS A 77 4.68 -4.01 13.89
CA LYS A 77 6.10 -3.67 13.87
C LYS A 77 6.72 -4.06 12.53
N ALA A 78 6.42 -5.27 12.04
CA ALA A 78 6.86 -5.71 10.73
C ALA A 78 6.32 -4.81 9.60
N LEU A 79 5.06 -4.36 9.71
CA LEU A 79 4.48 -3.39 8.80
C LEU A 79 5.23 -2.04 8.84
N ALA A 80 5.54 -1.52 10.03
CA ALA A 80 6.25 -0.26 10.19
C ALA A 80 7.67 -0.30 9.58
N GLU A 81 8.42 -1.37 9.82
CA GLU A 81 9.76 -1.59 9.25
C GLU A 81 9.70 -1.66 7.72
N MET A 82 8.67 -2.32 7.18
CA MET A 82 8.46 -2.40 5.74
C MET A 82 8.17 -1.02 5.13
N VAL A 83 7.27 -0.26 5.74
CA VAL A 83 6.92 1.10 5.29
C VAL A 83 8.14 2.02 5.31
N GLN A 84 8.99 1.90 6.34
CA GLN A 84 10.24 2.65 6.39
C GLN A 84 11.23 2.23 5.30
N THR A 85 11.25 0.96 4.93
CA THR A 85 12.10 0.46 3.83
C THR A 85 11.62 1.00 2.48
N LEU A 86 10.31 1.02 2.27
CA LEU A 86 9.70 1.61 1.07
C LEU A 86 9.92 3.14 0.98
N SER A 87 9.93 3.85 2.11
CA SER A 87 10.12 5.32 2.11
C SER A 87 11.57 5.78 1.90
N LYS A 88 12.54 4.87 2.08
CA LYS A 88 13.98 5.16 1.92
C LYS A 88 14.48 4.86 0.50
N LYS A 89 13.62 4.31 -0.34
CA LYS A 89 13.90 3.95 -1.73
C LYS A 89 13.61 5.14 -2.64
#